data_AF-U9UEB6-F1
#
_entry.id   AF-U9UEB6-F1
#
_cell.length_a   1.000
_cell.length_b   1.000
_cell.length_c   1.000
_cell.angle_alpha   90.00
_cell.angle_beta   90.00
_cell.angle_gamma   90.00
#
_symmetry.space_group_name_H-M   'P 1'
#
loop_
_entity.id
_entity.type
_entity.pdbx_description
1 polymer ?
#
loop_
_entity_poly.entity_id
_entity_poly.type
_entity_poly.pdbx_seq_one_letter_code
_entity_poly.pdbx_strand_id
1 'polypeptide(L)'
;MNILCYRSPYLRRILKSNKKNNDNVLTHIKLSNTSPEIFQIVLEYIYGGILSLDEKDTSDLLKVLATADKLSLQELVDYLQGYLIENKSERLEQYFEFAQQISSNSNNLLKLQEFCTNLMVQSPEKVLKSLNFTSLSEKSLISIIKNDDLQMKEIEVWEHVLKWGLAQNPTLIPDPKTWSDDDFKTMKNTLQHCLPFVRFFCLSPKEFSQKVRPYQKLLNQQLYEDLLNFYLDPDSVSSHNIQLPRKIKINENIEEVICSLIVNSGIVSTISRWIDKIVINDNNFNESYLPYKFELLLRGSRDGFTPKKFHELCDNKPNT
;
A
#
# COMPACT_ATOMS: atom_id res chain seq x y z
N MET A 1 9.74 40.48 -27.29
CA MET A 1 9.45 39.61 -26.13
C MET A 1 9.97 38.22 -26.50
N ASN A 2 10.85 37.62 -25.70
CA ASN A 2 11.51 36.37 -26.10
C ASN A 2 10.53 35.17 -26.05
N ILE A 3 10.81 34.11 -26.82
CA ILE A 3 9.97 32.89 -26.95
C ILE A 3 9.55 32.36 -25.56
N LEU A 4 10.51 32.29 -24.63
CA LEU A 4 10.29 31.87 -23.24
C LEU A 4 9.15 32.64 -22.55
N CYS A 5 9.08 33.97 -22.72
CA CYS A 5 8.05 34.81 -22.12
C CYS A 5 6.69 34.64 -22.79
N TYR A 6 6.65 34.21 -24.05
CA TYR A 6 5.39 33.99 -24.75
C TYR A 6 4.78 32.65 -24.35
N ARG A 7 5.63 31.61 -24.23
CA ARG A 7 5.20 30.24 -23.96
C ARG A 7 5.03 29.92 -22.47
N SER A 8 5.82 30.54 -21.58
CA SER A 8 5.73 30.31 -20.13
C SER A 8 5.30 31.58 -19.37
N PRO A 9 4.09 31.59 -18.78
CA PRO A 9 3.64 32.64 -17.88
C PRO A 9 4.58 32.85 -16.69
N TYR A 10 5.16 31.78 -16.16
CA TYR A 10 6.12 31.83 -15.05
C TYR A 10 7.39 32.60 -15.44
N LEU A 11 8.04 32.21 -16.56
CA LEU A 11 9.25 32.89 -17.05
C LEU A 11 8.96 34.35 -17.41
N ARG A 12 7.78 34.62 -17.99
CA ARG A 12 7.34 35.99 -18.26
C ARG A 12 7.28 36.86 -17.00
N ARG A 13 6.77 36.34 -15.88
CA ARG A 13 6.71 37.07 -14.61
C ARG A 13 8.12 37.36 -14.07
N ILE A 14 8.98 36.34 -14.02
CA ILE A 14 10.35 36.46 -13.48
C ILE A 14 11.23 37.39 -14.32
N LEU A 15 11.18 37.26 -15.64
CA LEU A 15 11.98 38.09 -16.53
C LEU A 15 11.49 39.55 -16.54
N LYS A 16 10.19 39.80 -16.34
CA LYS A 16 9.66 41.16 -16.16
C LYS A 16 10.07 41.78 -14.83
N SER A 17 10.09 41.02 -13.73
CA SER A 17 10.51 41.55 -12.42
C SER A 17 12.01 41.87 -12.39
N ASN A 18 12.84 41.05 -13.02
CA ASN A 18 14.28 41.27 -13.04
C ASN A 18 14.74 42.42 -13.93
N LYS A 19 13.96 42.77 -14.97
CA LYS A 19 14.24 43.93 -15.84
C LYS A 19 14.23 45.27 -15.12
N LYS A 20 13.72 45.36 -13.88
CA LYS A 20 13.74 46.61 -13.11
C LYS A 20 15.11 46.95 -12.50
N ASN A 21 16.10 46.04 -12.54
CA ASN A 21 17.36 46.15 -11.79
C ASN A 21 18.64 46.27 -12.67
N ASN A 22 18.62 47.14 -13.70
CA ASN A 22 19.73 47.53 -14.60
C ASN A 22 19.86 46.79 -15.93
N ASP A 23 20.12 47.60 -16.97
CA ASP A 23 20.33 47.21 -18.36
C ASP A 23 21.68 46.49 -18.53
N ASN A 24 21.64 45.31 -19.15
CA ASN A 24 22.77 44.43 -19.56
C ASN A 24 23.32 43.41 -18.54
N VAL A 25 22.70 43.21 -17.37
CA VAL A 25 23.10 42.11 -16.47
C VAL A 25 22.39 40.80 -16.87
N LEU A 26 23.16 39.76 -17.17
CA LEU A 26 22.67 38.39 -17.38
C LEU A 26 21.77 37.99 -16.20
N THR A 27 20.52 37.63 -16.48
CA THR A 27 19.57 37.23 -15.45
C THR A 27 19.68 35.74 -15.18
N HIS A 28 20.16 35.39 -13.99
CA HIS A 28 20.27 34.00 -13.55
C HIS A 28 18.97 33.54 -12.90
N ILE A 29 18.33 32.51 -13.46
CA ILE A 29 17.12 31.89 -12.91
C ILE A 29 17.47 30.50 -12.39
N LYS A 30 17.30 30.28 -11.09
CA LYS A 30 17.56 28.97 -10.47
C LYS A 30 16.27 28.14 -10.46
N LEU A 31 16.25 27.05 -11.23
CA LEU A 31 15.21 26.03 -11.18
C LEU A 31 15.66 24.88 -10.27
N SER A 32 15.41 25.02 -8.97
CA SER A 32 15.67 23.93 -8.01
C SER A 32 14.85 22.69 -8.36
N ASN A 33 15.43 21.50 -8.18
CA ASN A 33 14.79 20.19 -8.39
C ASN A 33 14.43 19.86 -9.85
N THR A 34 15.16 20.42 -10.82
CA THR A 34 15.06 20.03 -12.23
C THR A 34 16.46 19.72 -12.74
N SER A 35 16.65 18.53 -13.31
CA SER A 35 17.94 18.16 -13.91
C SER A 35 18.11 18.84 -15.27
N PRO A 36 19.36 19.04 -15.74
CA PRO A 36 19.63 19.60 -17.06
C PRO A 36 18.93 18.85 -18.20
N GLU A 37 18.87 17.52 -18.12
CA GLU A 37 18.26 16.65 -19.13
C GLU A 37 16.74 16.84 -19.19
N ILE A 38 16.08 16.90 -18.02
CA ILE A 38 14.64 17.17 -17.94
C ILE A 38 14.32 18.58 -18.43
N PHE A 39 15.14 19.57 -18.06
CA PHE A 39 14.95 20.93 -18.54
C PHE A 39 15.14 21.04 -20.05
N GLN A 40 16.11 20.34 -20.61
CA GLN A 40 16.37 20.30 -22.06
C GLN A 40 15.12 19.83 -22.83
N ILE A 41 14.47 18.75 -22.35
CA ILE A 41 13.22 18.24 -22.94
C ILE A 41 12.12 19.32 -22.93
N VAL A 42 11.95 20.01 -21.80
CA VAL A 42 10.92 21.06 -21.66
C VAL A 42 11.28 22.28 -22.52
N LEU A 43 12.56 22.59 -22.65
CA LEU A 43 13.06 23.70 -23.48
C LEU A 43 12.80 23.43 -24.96
N GLU A 44 13.08 22.22 -25.44
CA GLU A 44 12.76 21.79 -26.80
C GLU A 44 11.26 21.91 -27.09
N TYR A 45 10.40 21.50 -26.16
CA TYR A 45 8.96 21.70 -26.27
C TYR A 45 8.57 23.20 -26.34
N ILE A 46 9.21 24.05 -25.53
CA ILE A 46 8.92 25.49 -25.54
C ILE A 46 9.22 26.09 -26.93
N TYR A 47 10.32 25.68 -27.57
CA TYR A 47 10.75 26.23 -28.86
C TYR A 47 10.10 25.56 -30.06
N GLY A 48 9.93 24.25 -30.04
CA GLY A 48 9.45 23.46 -31.17
C GLY A 48 7.99 23.03 -31.08
N GLY A 49 7.38 23.06 -29.90
CA GLY A 49 6.01 22.56 -29.67
C GLY A 49 5.89 21.03 -29.77
N ILE A 50 7.00 20.31 -29.96
CA ILE A 50 7.04 18.85 -30.12
C ILE A 50 7.63 18.25 -28.85
N LEU A 51 7.00 17.19 -28.34
CA LEU A 51 7.50 16.40 -27.23
C LEU A 51 7.69 14.95 -27.70
N SER A 52 8.94 14.49 -27.77
CA SER A 52 9.20 13.06 -27.98
C SER A 52 8.93 12.31 -26.66
N LEU A 53 7.99 11.38 -26.70
CA LEU A 53 7.58 10.53 -25.56
C LEU A 53 8.07 9.09 -25.68
N ASP A 54 8.47 8.69 -26.89
CA ASP A 54 8.94 7.34 -27.16
C ASP A 54 10.25 7.09 -26.39
N GLU A 55 10.39 5.87 -25.87
CA GLU A 55 11.55 5.38 -25.11
C GLU A 55 11.83 6.03 -23.73
N LYS A 56 11.04 7.03 -23.31
CA LYS A 56 11.24 7.69 -22.00
C LYS A 56 10.72 6.88 -20.82
N ASP A 57 11.49 6.87 -19.74
CA ASP A 57 11.08 6.28 -18.47
C ASP A 57 9.92 7.07 -17.82
N THR A 58 9.04 6.37 -17.12
CA THR A 58 7.88 6.97 -16.43
C THR A 58 8.33 7.94 -15.33
N SER A 59 9.45 7.65 -14.66
CA SER A 59 10.06 8.58 -13.70
C SER A 59 10.44 9.91 -14.37
N ASP A 60 11.04 9.86 -15.56
CA ASP A 60 11.44 11.08 -16.27
C ASP A 60 10.23 11.83 -16.82
N LEU A 61 9.20 11.14 -17.30
CA LEU A 61 7.95 11.79 -17.69
C LEU A 61 7.25 12.50 -16.52
N LEU A 62 7.27 11.92 -15.33
CA LEU A 62 6.77 12.57 -14.11
C LEU A 62 7.60 13.81 -13.74
N LYS A 63 8.93 13.76 -13.88
CA LYS A 63 9.79 14.94 -13.69
C LYS A 63 9.50 16.02 -14.73
N VAL A 64 9.31 15.65 -16.00
CA VAL A 64 8.92 16.58 -17.07
C VAL A 64 7.58 17.23 -16.73
N LEU A 65 6.59 16.45 -16.27
CA LEU A 65 5.29 16.96 -15.83
C LEU A 65 5.43 17.97 -14.67
N ALA A 66 6.22 17.64 -13.65
CA ALA A 66 6.48 18.53 -12.52
C ALA A 66 7.16 19.84 -12.96
N THR A 67 8.12 19.77 -13.88
CA THR A 67 8.79 20.95 -14.44
C THR A 67 7.83 21.77 -15.32
N ALA A 68 6.99 21.12 -16.13
CA ALA A 68 5.99 21.78 -16.96
C ALA A 68 4.99 22.58 -16.12
N ASP A 69 4.50 21.98 -15.03
CA ASP A 69 3.62 22.63 -14.06
C ASP A 69 4.30 23.84 -13.40
N LYS A 70 5.53 23.66 -12.91
CA LYS A 70 6.33 24.77 -12.33
C LYS A 70 6.51 25.94 -13.29
N LEU A 71 6.70 25.65 -14.58
CA LEU A 71 6.83 26.66 -15.64
C LEU A 71 5.47 27.17 -16.15
N SER A 72 4.36 26.69 -15.59
CA SER A 72 2.99 27.03 -15.98
C SER A 72 2.68 26.74 -17.47
N LEU A 73 3.18 25.62 -17.98
CA LEU A 73 2.95 25.14 -19.35
C LEU A 73 1.69 24.27 -19.42
N GLN A 74 0.51 24.89 -19.26
CA GLN A 74 -0.74 24.16 -19.05
C GLN A 74 -1.07 23.12 -20.14
N GLU A 75 -0.86 23.46 -21.41
CA GLU A 75 -1.08 22.54 -22.55
C GLU A 75 -0.26 21.25 -22.41
N LEU A 76 1.01 21.37 -22.01
CA LEU A 76 1.91 20.24 -21.79
C LEU A 76 1.49 19.43 -20.55
N VAL A 77 1.07 20.13 -19.50
CA VAL A 77 0.59 19.52 -18.25
C VAL A 77 -0.66 18.67 -18.49
N ASP A 78 -1.63 19.20 -19.23
CA ASP A 78 -2.89 18.50 -19.52
C ASP A 78 -2.66 17.25 -20.39
N TYR A 79 -1.78 17.39 -21.40
CA TYR A 79 -1.39 16.29 -22.28
C TYR A 79 -0.65 15.18 -21.52
N LEU A 80 0.37 15.53 -20.73
CA LEU A 80 1.17 14.56 -19.99
C LEU A 80 0.36 13.80 -18.93
N GLN A 81 -0.57 14.47 -18.23
CA GLN A 81 -1.46 13.79 -17.29
C GLN A 81 -2.31 12.73 -17.99
N GLY A 82 -2.93 13.08 -19.11
CA GLY A 82 -3.73 12.13 -19.91
C GLY A 82 -2.88 10.96 -20.41
N TYR A 83 -1.73 11.27 -21.02
CA TYR A 83 -0.83 10.25 -21.56
C TYR A 83 -0.35 9.26 -20.49
N LEU A 84 0.09 9.75 -19.32
CA LEU A 84 0.57 8.90 -18.23
C LEU A 84 -0.52 7.97 -17.69
N ILE A 85 -1.74 8.48 -17.52
CA ILE A 85 -2.86 7.69 -17.00
C ILE A 85 -3.34 6.67 -18.04
N GLU A 86 -3.44 7.05 -19.31
CA GLU A 86 -3.99 6.18 -20.36
C GLU A 86 -2.99 5.13 -20.84
N ASN A 87 -1.70 5.46 -20.95
CA ASN A 87 -0.70 4.62 -21.62
C ASN A 87 0.35 4.02 -20.67
N LYS A 88 0.46 4.54 -19.44
CA LYS A 88 1.51 4.15 -18.49
C LYS A 88 0.94 3.86 -17.10
N SER A 89 -0.36 3.57 -16.96
CA SER A 89 -1.04 3.35 -15.68
C SER A 89 -0.32 2.35 -14.77
N GLU A 90 0.00 1.15 -15.25
CA GLU A 90 0.69 0.12 -14.46
C GLU A 90 2.06 0.59 -13.94
N ARG A 91 2.82 1.32 -14.77
CA ARG A 91 4.08 1.91 -14.33
C ARG A 91 3.86 3.07 -13.38
N LEU A 92 2.82 3.87 -13.59
CA LEU A 92 2.44 4.98 -12.73
C LEU A 92 2.05 4.48 -11.33
N GLU A 93 1.41 3.31 -11.22
CA GLU A 93 1.14 2.62 -9.95
C GLU A 93 2.44 2.27 -9.21
N GLN A 94 3.49 1.83 -9.91
CA GLN A 94 4.80 1.55 -9.30
C GLN A 94 5.48 2.82 -8.77
N TYR A 95 5.26 3.96 -9.42
CA TYR A 95 5.73 5.28 -9.02
C TYR A 95 4.66 6.10 -8.26
N PHE A 96 3.70 5.41 -7.62
CA PHE A 96 2.57 6.06 -6.94
C PHE A 96 3.01 7.18 -5.99
N GLU A 97 4.04 6.96 -5.18
CA GLU A 97 4.49 7.97 -4.22
C GLU A 97 5.00 9.23 -4.91
N PHE A 98 5.78 9.11 -5.99
CA PHE A 98 6.27 10.26 -6.73
C PHE A 98 5.12 11.01 -7.41
N ALA A 99 4.17 10.27 -7.99
CA ALA A 99 2.95 10.84 -8.56
C ALA A 99 2.13 11.60 -7.50
N GLN A 100 1.93 11.00 -6.32
CA GLN A 100 1.22 11.61 -5.20
C GLN A 100 1.95 12.85 -4.66
N GLN A 101 3.28 12.83 -4.58
CA GLN A 101 4.08 13.95 -4.11
C GLN A 101 3.97 15.14 -5.06
N ILE A 102 4.14 14.92 -6.37
CA ILE A 102 4.01 15.99 -7.36
C ILE A 102 2.57 16.52 -7.36
N SER A 103 1.58 15.61 -7.34
CA SER A 103 0.17 15.99 -7.39
C SER A 103 -0.25 16.79 -6.15
N SER A 104 0.20 16.44 -4.95
CA SER A 104 -0.14 17.15 -3.70
C SER A 104 0.49 18.56 -3.61
N ASN A 105 1.61 18.79 -4.31
CA ASN A 105 2.30 20.07 -4.34
C ASN A 105 1.75 21.05 -5.38
N SER A 106 0.80 20.62 -6.21
CA SER A 106 0.26 21.42 -7.32
C SER A 106 -1.24 21.33 -7.45
N ASN A 107 -1.89 22.49 -7.55
CA ASN A 107 -3.33 22.58 -7.80
C ASN A 107 -3.70 22.35 -9.28
N ASN A 108 -2.72 22.26 -10.20
CA ASN A 108 -2.99 22.10 -11.64
C ASN A 108 -2.98 20.62 -12.09
N LEU A 109 -2.64 19.70 -11.19
CA LEU A 109 -2.48 18.27 -11.48
C LEU A 109 -3.70 17.43 -11.04
N LEU A 110 -4.90 17.95 -11.29
CA LEU A 110 -6.14 17.37 -10.79
C LEU A 110 -6.39 15.93 -11.26
N LYS A 111 -6.09 15.60 -12.53
CA LYS A 111 -6.26 14.24 -13.06
C LYS A 111 -5.33 13.25 -12.36
N LEU A 112 -4.10 13.68 -12.10
CA LEU A 112 -3.13 12.85 -11.37
C LEU A 112 -3.51 12.70 -9.89
N GLN A 113 -4.02 13.75 -9.24
CA GLN A 113 -4.56 13.68 -7.88
C GLN A 113 -5.73 12.70 -7.79
N GLU A 114 -6.66 12.75 -8.74
CA GLU A 114 -7.80 11.84 -8.82
C GLU A 114 -7.34 10.40 -9.03
N PHE A 115 -6.41 10.16 -9.96
CA PHE A 115 -5.81 8.84 -10.16
C PHE A 115 -5.22 8.28 -8.87
N CYS A 116 -4.39 9.04 -8.15
CA CYS A 116 -3.78 8.56 -6.93
C CYS A 116 -4.81 8.33 -5.81
N THR A 117 -5.82 9.20 -5.69
CA THR A 117 -6.91 9.04 -4.71
C THR A 117 -7.70 7.76 -5.00
N ASN A 118 -8.05 7.53 -6.27
CA ASN A 118 -8.75 6.32 -6.70
C ASN A 118 -7.92 5.06 -6.44
N LEU A 119 -6.60 5.10 -6.68
CA LEU A 119 -5.72 3.97 -6.40
C LEU A 119 -5.67 3.63 -4.91
N MET A 120 -5.59 4.62 -4.03
CA MET A 120 -5.63 4.41 -2.57
C MET A 120 -6.96 3.81 -2.09
N VAL A 121 -8.08 4.18 -2.73
CA VAL A 121 -9.42 3.71 -2.34
C VAL A 121 -9.71 2.32 -2.91
N GLN A 122 -9.42 2.09 -4.19
CA GLN A 122 -9.81 0.89 -4.92
C GLN A 122 -8.80 -0.25 -4.81
N SER A 123 -7.52 0.07 -4.66
CA SER A 123 -6.45 -0.93 -4.66
C SER A 123 -5.29 -0.55 -3.71
N PRO A 124 -5.56 -0.35 -2.40
CA PRO A 124 -4.55 0.05 -1.42
C PRO A 124 -3.37 -0.95 -1.32
N GLU A 125 -3.57 -2.21 -1.68
CA GLU A 125 -2.52 -3.23 -1.74
C GLU A 125 -1.47 -2.94 -2.82
N LYS A 126 -1.85 -2.30 -3.92
CA LYS A 126 -0.90 -1.88 -4.97
C LYS A 126 0.01 -0.76 -4.47
N VAL A 127 -0.53 0.13 -3.63
CA VAL A 127 0.24 1.22 -3.00
C VAL A 127 1.33 0.66 -2.11
N LEU A 128 1.03 -0.34 -1.28
CA LEU A 128 2.03 -1.00 -0.42
C LEU A 128 3.10 -1.76 -1.23
N LYS A 129 2.73 -2.30 -2.40
CA LYS A 129 3.65 -2.99 -3.30
C LYS A 129 4.48 -2.06 -4.20
N SER A 130 4.23 -0.74 -4.16
CA SER A 130 4.96 0.24 -4.96
C SER A 130 6.43 0.38 -4.52
N LEU A 131 7.29 0.89 -5.43
CA LEU A 131 8.74 0.94 -5.20
C LEU A 131 9.13 1.79 -3.99
N ASN A 132 8.41 2.90 -3.77
CA ASN A 132 8.74 3.93 -2.79
C ASN A 132 7.67 4.10 -1.70
N PHE A 133 6.86 3.08 -1.42
CA PHE A 133 5.81 3.18 -0.39
C PHE A 133 6.36 3.55 1.00
N THR A 134 7.64 3.29 1.25
CA THR A 134 8.29 3.62 2.52
C THR A 134 8.36 5.13 2.79
N SER A 135 8.21 5.97 1.77
CA SER A 135 8.16 7.43 1.90
C SER A 135 6.76 7.97 2.25
N LEU A 136 5.74 7.10 2.32
CA LEU A 136 4.40 7.49 2.73
C LEU A 136 4.40 8.12 4.12
N SER A 137 3.54 9.12 4.33
CA SER A 137 3.29 9.65 5.66
C SER A 137 2.69 8.56 6.57
N GLU A 138 2.98 8.62 7.88
CA GLU A 138 2.41 7.70 8.86
C GLU A 138 0.87 7.67 8.77
N LYS A 139 0.25 8.85 8.58
CA LYS A 139 -1.21 8.97 8.41
C LYS A 139 -1.73 8.20 7.19
N SER A 140 -1.03 8.29 6.07
CA SER A 140 -1.38 7.54 4.85
C SER A 140 -1.23 6.04 5.07
N LEU A 141 -0.13 5.61 5.68
CA LEU A 141 0.07 4.19 6.01
C LEU A 141 -1.04 3.67 6.93
N ILE A 142 -1.37 4.39 8.00
CA ILE A 142 -2.47 4.07 8.92
C ILE A 142 -3.79 3.94 8.17
N SER A 143 -4.12 4.88 7.27
CA SER A 143 -5.37 4.80 6.50
C SER A 143 -5.48 3.54 5.64
N ILE A 144 -4.33 3.06 5.12
CA ILE A 144 -4.27 1.83 4.33
C ILE A 144 -4.43 0.60 5.23
N ILE A 145 -3.61 0.48 6.29
CA ILE A 145 -3.61 -0.72 7.16
C ILE A 145 -4.83 -0.79 8.07
N LYS A 146 -5.56 0.30 8.29
CA LYS A 146 -6.84 0.29 9.02
C LYS A 146 -7.97 -0.30 8.19
N ASN A 147 -7.87 -0.30 6.85
CA ASN A 147 -8.95 -0.73 5.97
C ASN A 147 -9.22 -2.25 6.07
N ASP A 148 -10.45 -2.63 6.40
CA ASP A 148 -10.91 -4.03 6.48
C ASP A 148 -10.93 -4.74 5.13
N ASP A 149 -11.09 -3.98 4.05
CA ASP A 149 -11.17 -4.48 2.67
C ASP A 149 -9.79 -4.49 1.98
N LEU A 150 -8.69 -4.26 2.72
CA LEU A 150 -7.33 -4.37 2.20
C LEU A 150 -7.04 -5.81 1.76
N GLN A 151 -6.73 -5.98 0.47
CA GLN A 151 -6.50 -7.26 -0.19
C GLN A 151 -5.06 -7.78 0.04
N MET A 152 -4.72 -8.04 1.30
CA MET A 152 -3.36 -8.44 1.71
C MET A 152 -3.39 -9.37 2.93
N LYS A 153 -2.50 -10.37 2.96
CA LYS A 153 -2.37 -11.25 4.14
C LYS A 153 -1.82 -10.45 5.31
N GLU A 154 -2.23 -10.78 6.53
CA GLU A 154 -1.79 -10.02 7.70
C GLU A 154 -0.27 -10.10 7.93
N ILE A 155 0.36 -11.21 7.55
CA ILE A 155 1.83 -11.32 7.57
C ILE A 155 2.50 -10.32 6.63
N GLU A 156 1.91 -10.10 5.45
CA GLU A 156 2.43 -9.13 4.48
C GLU A 156 2.23 -7.71 5.02
N VAL A 157 1.09 -7.42 5.65
CA VAL A 157 0.85 -6.13 6.33
C VAL A 157 1.93 -5.87 7.38
N TRP A 158 2.23 -6.86 8.23
CA TRP A 158 3.31 -6.77 9.22
C TRP A 158 4.67 -6.48 8.59
N GLU A 159 5.03 -7.20 7.51
CA GLU A 159 6.29 -6.99 6.81
C GLU A 159 6.39 -5.59 6.17
N HIS A 160 5.30 -5.07 5.60
CA HIS A 160 5.29 -3.70 5.06
C HIS A 160 5.41 -2.64 6.15
N VAL A 161 4.73 -2.83 7.30
CA VAL A 161 4.85 -1.92 8.46
C VAL A 161 6.28 -1.91 9.00
N LEU A 162 6.91 -3.07 9.14
CA LEU A 162 8.32 -3.18 9.54
C LEU A 162 9.25 -2.48 8.53
N LYS A 163 9.07 -2.74 7.23
CA LYS A 163 9.87 -2.14 6.17
C LYS A 163 9.73 -0.62 6.13
N TRP A 164 8.51 -0.09 6.36
CA TRP A 164 8.29 1.34 6.52
C TRP A 164 9.03 1.89 7.73
N GLY A 165 8.91 1.25 8.91
CA GLY A 165 9.61 1.67 10.13
C GLY A 165 11.14 1.70 9.99
N LEU A 166 11.71 0.70 9.29
CA LEU A 166 13.15 0.65 8.98
C LEU A 166 13.59 1.81 8.08
N ALA A 167 12.78 2.16 7.08
CA ALA A 167 13.10 3.27 6.19
C ALA A 167 13.08 4.63 6.90
N GLN A 168 12.22 4.80 7.92
CA GLN A 168 12.23 5.99 8.78
C GLN A 168 13.42 6.04 9.74
N ASN A 169 14.10 4.91 9.96
CA ASN A 169 15.24 4.77 10.87
C ASN A 169 16.46 4.16 10.15
N PRO A 170 17.11 4.92 9.24
CA PRO A 170 18.13 4.39 8.33
C PRO A 170 19.40 3.86 9.00
N THR A 171 19.60 4.14 10.30
CA THR A 171 20.72 3.61 11.09
C THR A 171 20.48 2.16 11.55
N LEU A 172 19.24 1.67 11.50
CA LEU A 172 18.89 0.33 11.96
C LEU A 172 19.15 -0.71 10.87
N ILE A 173 19.90 -1.74 11.23
CA ILE A 173 20.11 -2.92 10.38
C ILE A 173 18.85 -3.79 10.46
N PRO A 174 18.35 -4.40 9.37
CA PRO A 174 17.16 -5.24 9.40
C PRO A 174 17.40 -6.64 10.03
N ASP A 175 18.07 -6.69 11.18
CA ASP A 175 18.24 -7.90 12.00
C ASP A 175 17.95 -7.57 13.48
N PRO A 176 16.82 -8.02 14.05
CA PRO A 176 16.46 -7.71 15.43
C PRO A 176 17.43 -8.30 16.46
N LYS A 177 18.26 -9.29 16.09
CA LYS A 177 19.27 -9.85 17.00
C LYS A 177 20.40 -8.88 17.27
N THR A 178 20.66 -7.93 16.38
CA THR A 178 21.74 -6.95 16.52
C THR A 178 21.29 -5.68 17.20
N TRP A 179 20.01 -5.55 17.56
CA TRP A 179 19.43 -4.33 18.10
C TRP A 179 19.68 -4.19 19.60
N SER A 180 20.13 -3.00 19.99
CA SER A 180 20.16 -2.57 21.39
C SER A 180 18.76 -2.22 21.91
N ASP A 181 18.62 -2.04 23.22
CA ASP A 181 17.33 -1.61 23.80
C ASP A 181 16.91 -0.21 23.31
N ASP A 182 17.87 0.67 23.02
CA ASP A 182 17.60 2.00 22.44
C ASP A 182 17.15 1.91 20.98
N ASP A 183 17.68 0.96 20.20
CA ASP A 183 17.21 0.69 18.84
C ASP A 183 15.76 0.22 18.83
N PHE A 184 15.42 -0.73 19.73
CA PHE A 184 14.05 -1.19 19.93
C PHE A 184 13.13 -0.04 20.37
N LYS A 185 13.57 0.83 21.27
CA LYS A 185 12.80 2.00 21.72
C LYS A 185 12.53 2.97 20.57
N THR A 186 13.53 3.24 19.73
CA THR A 186 13.42 4.12 18.57
C THR A 186 12.43 3.57 17.54
N MET A 187 12.56 2.29 17.19
CA MET A 187 11.62 1.62 16.30
C MET A 187 10.20 1.56 16.89
N LYS A 188 10.07 1.26 18.18
CA LYS A 188 8.78 1.21 18.87
C LYS A 188 8.06 2.56 18.84
N ASN A 189 8.76 3.66 19.07
CA ASN A 189 8.20 5.00 18.96
C ASN A 189 7.74 5.31 17.54
N THR A 190 8.51 4.87 16.53
CA THR A 190 8.15 5.06 15.11
C THR A 190 6.89 4.30 14.72
N LEU A 191 6.72 3.08 15.21
CA LEU A 191 5.60 2.20 14.83
C LEU A 191 4.41 2.29 15.77
N GLN A 192 4.47 3.10 16.83
CA GLN A 192 3.51 3.08 17.94
C GLN A 192 2.05 3.22 17.49
N HIS A 193 1.78 4.05 16.47
CA HIS A 193 0.42 4.27 15.97
C HIS A 193 0.03 3.29 14.85
N CYS A 194 1.00 2.59 14.25
CA CYS A 194 0.75 1.58 13.22
C CYS A 194 0.45 0.20 13.83
N LEU A 195 1.16 -0.17 14.91
CA LEU A 195 1.05 -1.49 15.56
C LEU A 195 -0.38 -1.90 15.95
N PRO A 196 -1.25 -1.01 16.47
CA PRO A 196 -2.62 -1.37 16.85
C PRO A 196 -3.51 -1.80 15.68
N PHE A 197 -3.10 -1.53 14.44
CA PHE A 197 -3.85 -1.90 13.23
C PHE A 197 -3.35 -3.20 12.58
N VAL A 198 -2.29 -3.81 13.14
CA VAL A 198 -1.81 -5.13 12.73
C VAL A 198 -2.54 -6.20 13.53
N ARG A 199 -3.21 -7.11 12.85
CA ARG A 199 -4.09 -8.15 13.43
C ARG A 199 -3.29 -9.40 13.80
N PHE A 200 -2.37 -9.28 14.76
CA PHE A 200 -1.43 -10.35 15.13
C PHE A 200 -2.08 -11.71 15.47
N PHE A 201 -3.32 -11.72 15.96
CA PHE A 201 -4.10 -12.95 16.23
C PHE A 201 -4.58 -13.68 14.96
N CYS A 202 -4.49 -13.04 13.79
CA CYS A 202 -4.85 -13.62 12.49
C CYS A 202 -3.65 -14.27 11.78
N LEU A 203 -2.48 -14.30 12.41
CA LEU A 203 -1.29 -14.95 11.87
C LEU A 203 -1.33 -16.46 12.16
N SER A 204 -0.60 -17.25 11.37
CA SER A 204 -0.33 -18.63 11.74
C SER A 204 0.71 -18.71 12.86
N PRO A 205 0.73 -19.80 13.66
CA PRO A 205 1.76 -20.01 14.69
C PRO A 205 3.19 -19.94 14.12
N LYS A 206 3.37 -20.45 12.89
CA LYS A 206 4.65 -20.41 12.17
C LYS A 206 5.06 -18.97 11.83
N GLU A 207 4.16 -18.18 11.26
CA GLU A 207 4.40 -16.78 10.93
C GLU A 207 4.70 -15.96 12.18
N PHE A 208 3.90 -16.12 13.24
CA PHE A 208 4.16 -15.48 14.53
C PHE A 208 5.55 -15.83 15.06
N SER A 209 5.89 -17.12 15.15
CA SER A 209 7.18 -17.57 15.70
C SER A 209 8.38 -17.13 14.87
N GLN A 210 8.27 -17.05 13.54
CA GLN A 210 9.41 -16.76 12.67
C GLN A 210 9.57 -15.27 12.37
N LYS A 211 8.46 -14.51 12.31
CA LYS A 211 8.45 -13.14 11.77
C LYS A 211 8.05 -12.07 12.78
N VAL A 212 7.26 -12.41 13.80
CA VAL A 212 6.83 -11.45 14.84
C VAL A 212 7.66 -11.61 16.10
N ARG A 213 7.82 -12.84 16.59
CA ARG A 213 8.56 -13.15 17.83
C ARG A 213 9.98 -12.56 17.90
N PRO A 214 10.79 -12.53 16.82
CA PRO A 214 12.10 -11.86 16.87
C PRO A 214 12.02 -10.38 17.26
N TYR A 215 10.89 -9.72 16.99
CA TYR A 215 10.64 -8.32 17.29
C TYR A 215 9.74 -8.11 18.52
N GLN A 216 9.63 -9.11 19.42
CA GLN A 216 8.75 -9.08 20.60
C GLN A 216 8.85 -7.78 21.44
N LYS A 217 10.04 -7.18 21.54
CA LYS A 217 10.28 -5.94 22.30
C LYS A 217 9.54 -4.71 21.74
N LEU A 218 9.11 -4.75 20.46
CA LEU A 218 8.29 -3.70 19.86
C LEU A 218 6.86 -3.72 20.38
N LEU A 219 6.35 -4.89 20.77
CA LEU A 219 5.00 -5.05 21.26
C LEU A 219 4.89 -4.57 22.71
N ASN A 220 3.66 -4.29 23.15
CA ASN A 220 3.38 -4.15 24.57
C ASN A 220 3.55 -5.53 25.23
N GLN A 221 4.14 -5.58 26.42
CA GLN A 221 4.34 -6.83 27.17
C GLN A 221 3.04 -7.60 27.35
N GLN A 222 1.94 -6.92 27.71
CA GLN A 222 0.63 -7.57 27.85
C GLN A 222 0.17 -8.22 26.55
N LEU A 223 0.22 -7.47 25.44
CA LEU A 223 -0.16 -7.97 24.11
C LEU A 223 0.69 -9.16 23.69
N TYR A 224 1.99 -9.15 23.98
CA TYR A 224 2.87 -10.26 23.64
C TYR A 224 2.56 -11.53 24.44
N GLU A 225 2.32 -11.42 25.75
CA GLU A 225 1.91 -12.56 26.58
C GLU A 225 0.56 -13.12 26.12
N ASP A 226 -0.39 -12.25 25.77
CA ASP A 226 -1.70 -12.68 25.26
C ASP A 226 -1.57 -13.41 23.91
N LEU A 227 -0.71 -12.93 23.01
CA LEU A 227 -0.38 -13.62 21.76
C LEU A 227 0.31 -14.96 22.02
N LEU A 228 1.25 -15.00 22.96
CA LEU A 228 1.96 -16.21 23.32
C LEU A 228 1.00 -17.28 23.85
N ASN A 229 0.11 -16.91 24.78
CA ASN A 229 -0.93 -17.80 25.31
C ASN A 229 -1.86 -18.28 24.20
N PHE A 230 -2.33 -17.39 23.32
CA PHE A 230 -3.18 -17.74 22.19
C PHE A 230 -2.58 -18.82 21.27
N TYR A 231 -1.27 -18.78 21.03
CA TYR A 231 -0.60 -19.75 20.16
C TYR A 231 -0.09 -21.02 20.88
N LEU A 232 0.07 -20.98 22.21
CA LEU A 232 0.57 -22.11 23.00
C LEU A 232 -0.54 -22.93 23.66
N ASP A 233 -1.65 -22.29 24.02
CA ASP A 233 -2.78 -22.91 24.72
C ASP A 233 -4.05 -22.84 23.88
N PRO A 234 -4.52 -23.99 23.33
CA PRO A 234 -5.72 -24.05 22.51
C PRO A 234 -7.02 -23.73 23.29
N ASP A 235 -7.00 -23.81 24.62
CA ASP A 235 -8.16 -23.51 25.48
C ASP A 235 -8.16 -22.06 25.99
N SER A 236 -7.16 -21.26 25.59
CA SER A 236 -7.04 -19.88 26.04
C SER A 236 -8.17 -19.00 25.48
N VAL A 237 -8.99 -18.46 26.38
CA VAL A 237 -10.04 -17.50 26.03
C VAL A 237 -9.42 -16.11 26.03
N SER A 238 -9.14 -15.57 24.84
CA SER A 238 -8.67 -14.19 24.72
C SER A 238 -9.74 -13.22 25.22
N SER A 239 -9.35 -12.35 26.16
CA SER A 239 -10.17 -11.25 26.68
C SER A 239 -10.19 -10.03 25.76
N HIS A 240 -9.41 -10.05 24.67
CA HIS A 240 -9.29 -8.93 23.76
C HIS A 240 -10.42 -8.94 22.72
N ASN A 241 -10.88 -7.75 22.34
CA ASN A 241 -11.70 -7.56 21.15
C ASN A 241 -10.82 -7.86 19.92
N ILE A 242 -10.66 -9.15 19.60
CA ILE A 242 -9.86 -9.62 18.47
C ILE A 242 -10.50 -9.04 17.20
N GLN A 243 -9.72 -8.22 16.49
CA GLN A 243 -10.12 -7.75 15.17
C GLN A 243 -10.27 -8.95 14.23
N LEU A 244 -11.36 -8.96 13.47
CA LEU A 244 -11.63 -10.02 12.50
C LEU A 244 -10.54 -10.02 11.40
N PRO A 245 -10.25 -11.17 10.78
CA PRO A 245 -9.38 -11.23 9.61
C PRO A 245 -9.86 -10.27 8.50
N ARG A 246 -8.93 -9.76 7.69
CA ARG A 246 -9.26 -8.91 6.53
C ARG A 246 -10.03 -9.69 5.48
N LYS A 247 -10.90 -9.01 4.74
CA LYS A 247 -11.70 -9.61 3.68
C LYS A 247 -10.87 -9.75 2.40
N ILE A 248 -10.08 -10.82 2.30
CA ILE A 248 -9.29 -11.11 1.10
C ILE A 248 -10.18 -11.82 0.07
N LYS A 249 -10.39 -11.19 -1.08
CA LYS A 249 -10.99 -11.76 -2.29
C LYS A 249 -9.94 -12.64 -2.95
N ILE A 250 -10.11 -13.95 -2.84
CA ILE A 250 -9.15 -14.91 -3.39
C ILE A 250 -9.46 -15.23 -4.86
N ASN A 251 -10.63 -14.83 -5.40
CA ASN A 251 -10.99 -14.70 -6.82
C ASN A 251 -12.38 -14.01 -6.94
N GLU A 252 -12.79 -13.59 -8.14
CA GLU A 252 -14.12 -12.98 -8.44
C GLU A 252 -15.34 -13.83 -7.97
N ASN A 253 -15.13 -15.12 -7.69
CA ASN A 253 -16.17 -16.05 -7.20
C ASN A 253 -15.94 -16.53 -5.75
N ILE A 254 -14.90 -16.05 -5.06
CA ILE A 254 -14.52 -16.47 -3.70
C ILE A 254 -14.73 -15.27 -2.76
N GLU A 255 -15.91 -14.68 -2.83
CA GLU A 255 -16.41 -13.90 -1.70
C GLU A 255 -16.85 -14.90 -0.61
N GLU A 256 -16.47 -14.58 0.63
CA GLU A 256 -17.10 -15.00 1.89
C GLU A 256 -16.68 -16.24 2.68
N VAL A 257 -15.81 -17.12 2.21
CA VAL A 257 -15.96 -18.48 2.75
C VAL A 257 -15.55 -18.69 4.22
N ILE A 258 -14.63 -17.91 4.82
CA ILE A 258 -14.17 -18.25 6.18
C ILE A 258 -13.75 -17.04 7.04
N CYS A 259 -14.72 -16.39 7.69
CA CYS A 259 -14.44 -15.56 8.86
C CYS A 259 -14.59 -16.39 10.14
N SER A 260 -13.77 -17.43 10.29
CA SER A 260 -13.66 -18.21 11.53
C SER A 260 -12.26 -18.02 12.11
N LEU A 261 -12.18 -17.88 13.43
CA LEU A 261 -10.89 -17.92 14.15
C LEU A 261 -10.29 -19.34 14.13
N ILE A 262 -11.14 -20.36 13.99
CA ILE A 262 -10.80 -21.78 14.10
C ILE A 262 -10.54 -22.37 12.72
N VAL A 263 -11.39 -22.03 11.75
CA VAL A 263 -11.32 -22.59 10.40
C VAL A 263 -10.53 -21.61 9.54
N ASN A 264 -9.42 -22.05 8.96
CA ASN A 264 -8.61 -21.28 8.03
C ASN A 264 -8.64 -21.93 6.62
N SER A 265 -8.02 -21.27 5.65
CA SER A 265 -7.96 -21.77 4.26
C SER A 265 -7.31 -23.14 4.13
N GLY A 266 -6.38 -23.51 5.01
CA GLY A 266 -5.76 -24.84 5.05
C GLY A 266 -6.74 -25.93 5.49
N ILE A 267 -7.57 -25.65 6.50
CA ILE A 267 -8.61 -26.58 6.97
C ILE A 267 -9.66 -26.78 5.88
N VAL A 268 -10.12 -25.71 5.24
CA VAL A 268 -11.12 -25.82 4.17
C VAL A 268 -10.56 -26.50 2.93
N SER A 269 -9.28 -26.30 2.64
CA SER A 269 -8.62 -27.06 1.59
C SER A 269 -8.55 -28.56 1.92
N THR A 270 -8.29 -28.90 3.18
CA THR A 270 -8.28 -30.29 3.65
C THR A 270 -9.66 -30.92 3.53
N ILE A 271 -10.71 -30.23 4.00
CA ILE A 271 -12.10 -30.69 3.88
C ILE A 271 -12.47 -30.89 2.41
N SER A 272 -12.09 -29.95 1.54
CA SER A 272 -12.35 -30.06 0.09
C SER A 272 -11.72 -31.32 -0.52
N ARG A 273 -10.46 -31.61 -0.17
CA ARG A 273 -9.78 -32.84 -0.63
C ARG A 273 -10.45 -34.10 -0.11
N TRP A 274 -11.02 -34.08 1.09
CA TRP A 274 -11.78 -35.21 1.65
C TRP A 274 -13.07 -35.46 0.88
N ILE A 275 -13.81 -34.40 0.53
CA ILE A 275 -15.02 -34.50 -0.30
C ILE A 275 -14.69 -35.18 -1.64
N ASP A 276 -13.58 -34.77 -2.27
CA ASP A 276 -13.13 -35.31 -3.56
C ASP A 276 -12.35 -36.63 -3.47
N LYS A 277 -12.16 -37.17 -2.25
CA LYS A 277 -11.40 -38.41 -2.00
C LYS A 277 -9.99 -38.39 -2.59
N ILE A 278 -9.33 -37.23 -2.60
CA ILE A 278 -7.95 -37.09 -3.08
C ILE A 278 -6.99 -37.62 -2.02
N VAL A 279 -6.08 -38.51 -2.41
CA VAL A 279 -5.05 -39.08 -1.52
C VAL A 279 -4.09 -37.97 -1.07
N ILE A 280 -4.07 -37.70 0.23
CA ILE A 280 -3.17 -36.73 0.86
C ILE A 280 -1.80 -37.40 1.00
N ASN A 281 -0.92 -37.18 0.02
CA ASN A 281 0.50 -37.46 0.22
C ASN A 281 1.11 -36.26 0.96
N ASP A 282 1.74 -36.50 2.10
CA ASP A 282 2.18 -35.53 3.13
C ASP A 282 3.06 -34.35 2.63
N ASN A 283 3.48 -34.35 1.37
CA ASN A 283 4.45 -33.39 0.83
C ASN A 283 3.84 -32.19 0.08
N ASN A 284 2.52 -32.15 -0.16
CA ASN A 284 1.86 -31.09 -0.97
C ASN A 284 0.81 -30.26 -0.19
N PHE A 285 1.11 -29.85 1.05
CA PHE A 285 0.28 -28.90 1.80
C PHE A 285 0.35 -27.44 1.28
N ASN A 286 1.21 -27.15 0.29
CA ASN A 286 1.47 -25.79 -0.18
C ASN A 286 0.55 -25.28 -1.31
N GLU A 287 -0.30 -26.13 -1.90
CA GLU A 287 -1.29 -25.68 -2.88
C GLU A 287 -2.69 -25.64 -2.26
N SER A 288 -3.34 -24.47 -2.31
CA SER A 288 -4.72 -24.29 -1.88
C SER A 288 -5.66 -25.01 -2.85
N TYR A 289 -6.22 -26.15 -2.43
CA TYR A 289 -7.22 -26.91 -3.17
C TYR A 289 -8.62 -26.56 -2.69
N LEU A 290 -9.36 -25.74 -3.45
CA LEU A 290 -10.67 -25.18 -3.08
C LEU A 290 -11.63 -25.16 -4.29
N PRO A 291 -12.12 -26.33 -4.76
CA PRO A 291 -13.09 -26.41 -5.85
C PRO A 291 -14.52 -26.04 -5.43
N TYR A 292 -14.77 -25.92 -4.12
CA TYR A 292 -16.09 -25.66 -3.54
C TYR A 292 -16.22 -24.22 -3.02
N LYS A 293 -17.40 -23.64 -3.20
CA LYS A 293 -17.84 -22.45 -2.46
C LYS A 293 -18.51 -22.92 -1.17
N PHE A 294 -17.95 -22.57 0.00
CA PHE A 294 -18.64 -22.87 1.27
C PHE A 294 -19.45 -21.66 1.72
N GLU A 295 -20.66 -21.93 2.20
CA GLU A 295 -21.58 -20.90 2.70
C GLU A 295 -21.76 -21.07 4.21
N LEU A 296 -21.65 -19.95 4.95
CA LEU A 296 -21.80 -19.98 6.40
C LEU A 296 -23.28 -20.13 6.79
N LEU A 297 -23.63 -21.30 7.30
CA LEU A 297 -24.98 -21.58 7.79
C LEU A 297 -25.23 -21.06 9.21
N LEU A 298 -24.30 -21.34 10.13
CA LEU A 298 -24.44 -20.99 11.54
C LEU A 298 -23.11 -20.49 12.10
N ARG A 299 -23.15 -19.40 12.87
CA ARG A 299 -22.04 -18.92 13.68
C ARG A 299 -22.53 -18.63 15.09
N GLY A 300 -22.01 -19.35 16.08
CA GLY A 300 -22.45 -19.21 17.48
C GLY A 300 -22.33 -17.79 18.03
N SER A 301 -21.32 -17.01 17.62
CA SER A 301 -21.17 -15.60 18.03
C SER A 301 -22.17 -14.62 17.38
N ARG A 302 -22.80 -15.00 16.26
CA ARG A 302 -23.81 -14.19 15.54
C ARG A 302 -25.22 -14.66 15.85
N ASP A 303 -25.42 -15.98 15.83
CA ASP A 303 -26.73 -16.64 15.81
C ASP A 303 -27.09 -17.24 17.19
N GLY A 304 -26.10 -17.40 18.08
CA GLY A 304 -26.24 -18.04 19.39
C GLY A 304 -26.03 -19.55 19.35
N PHE A 305 -25.75 -20.14 20.51
CA PHE A 305 -25.42 -21.56 20.67
C PHE A 305 -26.64 -22.44 21.04
N THR A 306 -27.86 -22.03 20.68
CA THR A 306 -29.05 -22.79 21.06
C THR A 306 -29.34 -23.90 20.03
N PRO A 307 -29.73 -25.12 20.47
CA PRO A 307 -30.13 -26.19 19.56
C PRO A 307 -31.25 -25.76 18.60
N LYS A 308 -32.19 -24.94 19.09
CA LYS A 308 -33.26 -24.36 18.27
C LYS A 308 -32.70 -23.58 17.08
N LYS A 309 -31.71 -22.72 17.31
CA LYS A 309 -31.09 -21.93 16.24
C LYS A 309 -30.32 -22.80 15.24
N PHE A 310 -29.65 -23.84 15.72
CA PHE A 310 -29.00 -24.81 14.85
C PHE A 310 -30.01 -25.46 13.91
N HIS A 311 -31.10 -26.01 14.44
CA HIS A 311 -32.13 -26.65 13.62
C HIS A 311 -32.80 -25.67 12.65
N GLU A 312 -33.09 -24.44 13.08
CA GLU A 312 -33.65 -23.40 12.21
C GLU A 312 -32.76 -23.06 11.00
N LEU A 313 -31.44 -23.07 11.17
CA LEU A 313 -30.49 -22.59 10.14
C LEU A 313 -29.84 -23.72 9.33
N CYS A 314 -29.67 -24.91 9.92
CA CYS A 314 -28.92 -26.01 9.33
C CYS A 314 -29.80 -27.15 8.79
N ASP A 315 -31.01 -27.36 9.32
CA ASP A 315 -31.84 -28.50 8.89
C ASP A 315 -32.29 -28.35 7.43
N ASN A 316 -32.35 -29.47 6.71
CA ASN A 316 -32.81 -29.56 5.31
C ASN A 316 -32.02 -28.71 4.31
N LYS A 317 -30.79 -28.32 4.64
CA LYS A 317 -29.88 -27.66 3.69
C LYS A 317 -29.21 -28.73 2.81
N PRO A 318 -29.36 -28.68 1.48
CA PRO A 318 -28.70 -29.63 0.59
C PRO A 318 -27.20 -29.32 0.49
N ASN A 319 -26.38 -30.35 0.24
CA ASN A 319 -24.93 -30.24 0.02
C ASN A 319 -24.14 -29.61 1.19
N THR A 320 -24.56 -29.90 2.43
CA THR A 320 -23.88 -29.49 3.69
C THR A 320 -23.00 -30.57 4.28
#